data_AF-A0A4P5YAI5-F1
#
_entry.id   AF-A0A4P5YAI5-F1
#
_cell.length_a   1.000
_cell.length_b   1.000
_cell.length_c   1.000
_cell.angle_alpha   90.00
_cell.angle_beta   90.00
_cell.angle_gamma   90.00
#
_symmetry.space_group_name_H-M   'P 1'
#
loop_
_entity.id
_entity.type
_entity.pdbx_description
1 polymer ?
#
loop_
_entity_poly.entity_id
_entity_poly.type
_entity_poly.pdbx_seq_one_letter_code
_entity_poly.pdbx_strand_id
1 'polypeptide(L)'
;MKTQAKPLSEINSQAIRLLSEKLGVSDTFRFVNQFTIGHGNYTAERDAMFRDVSLDDIVSAIEKKRPPNKPLNRNGGRRGVK
;
A
#
# COMPACT_ATOMS: atom_id res chain seq x y z
N MET A 1 1.81 -0.88 -45.71
CA MET A 1 0.86 -1.19 -44.60
C MET A 1 1.39 -0.49 -43.36
N LYS A 2 0.71 0.54 -42.82
CA LYS A 2 1.16 1.23 -41.59
C LYS A 2 0.62 0.45 -40.39
N THR A 3 1.48 -0.31 -39.72
CA THR A 3 1.16 -0.95 -38.44
C THR A 3 1.03 0.15 -37.38
N GLN A 4 -0.20 0.36 -36.88
CA GLN A 4 -0.43 1.19 -35.70
C GLN A 4 0.12 0.44 -34.49
N ALA A 5 1.34 0.80 -34.07
CA ALA A 5 1.96 0.21 -32.89
C ALA A 5 1.21 0.69 -31.64
N LYS A 6 0.85 -0.25 -30.77
CA LYS A 6 0.22 0.09 -29.49
C LYS A 6 1.19 0.93 -28.65
N PRO A 7 0.73 2.02 -28.01
CA PRO A 7 1.59 2.79 -27.12
C PRO A 7 2.14 1.92 -25.99
N LEU A 8 3.41 2.10 -25.62
CA LEU A 8 4.03 1.36 -24.52
C LEU A 8 3.28 1.52 -23.19
N SER A 9 2.67 2.69 -22.96
CA SER A 9 1.84 2.95 -21.78
C SER A 9 0.63 2.01 -21.70
N GLU A 10 0.03 1.68 -22.84
CA GLU A 10 -1.12 0.77 -22.88
C GLU A 10 -0.67 -0.67 -22.61
N ILE A 11 0.44 -1.09 -23.21
CA ILE A 11 1.04 -2.41 -22.96
C ILE A 11 1.42 -2.56 -21.48
N ASN A 12 2.05 -1.54 -20.89
CA ASN A 12 2.45 -1.55 -19.48
C ASN A 12 1.24 -1.61 -18.55
N SER A 13 0.18 -0.86 -18.85
CA SER A 13 -1.05 -0.89 -18.06
C SER A 13 -1.71 -2.28 -18.06
N GLN A 14 -1.73 -2.94 -19.23
CA GLN A 14 -2.23 -4.31 -19.36
C GLN A 14 -1.35 -5.31 -18.60
N ALA A 15 -0.03 -5.17 -18.70
CA ALA A 15 0.92 -6.04 -18.01
C ALA A 15 0.79 -5.92 -16.48
N ILE A 16 0.71 -4.70 -15.93
CA ILE A 16 0.55 -4.49 -14.48
C ILE A 16 -0.73 -5.15 -13.96
N ARG A 17 -1.83 -5.05 -14.71
CA ARG A 17 -3.09 -5.69 -14.33
C ARG A 17 -2.95 -7.22 -14.29
N LEU A 18 -2.42 -7.82 -15.35
CA LEU A 18 -2.23 -9.27 -15.45
C LEU A 18 -1.28 -9.79 -14.36
N LEU A 19 -0.20 -9.07 -14.08
CA LEU A 19 0.73 -9.42 -13.01
C LEU A 19 0.06 -9.33 -11.64
N SER A 20 -0.72 -8.28 -11.40
CA SER A 20 -1.45 -8.10 -10.14
C SER A 20 -2.46 -9.23 -9.88
N GLU A 21 -3.14 -9.70 -10.93
CA GLU A 21 -4.07 -10.84 -10.85
C GLU A 21 -3.36 -12.17 -10.55
N LYS A 22 -2.06 -12.31 -10.88
CA LYS A 22 -1.31 -13.57 -10.73
C LYS A 22 -0.38 -13.62 -9.53
N LEU A 23 0.30 -12.53 -9.23
CA LEU A 23 1.29 -12.42 -8.16
C LEU A 23 0.75 -11.69 -6.93
N GLY A 24 -0.37 -10.98 -7.07
CA GLY A 24 -0.82 -10.01 -6.07
C GLY A 24 -0.10 -8.67 -6.19
N VAL A 25 -0.68 -7.65 -5.56
CA VAL A 25 -0.26 -6.23 -5.73
C VAL A 25 1.17 -5.99 -5.22
N SER A 26 1.50 -6.53 -4.04
CA SER A 26 2.82 -6.31 -3.41
C SER A 26 3.97 -6.87 -4.23
N ASP A 27 3.84 -8.12 -4.70
CA ASP A 27 4.90 -8.78 -5.46
C ASP A 27 5.00 -8.22 -6.88
N THR A 28 3.88 -7.79 -7.47
CA THR A 28 3.87 -7.05 -8.74
C THR A 28 4.67 -5.75 -8.65
N PHE A 29 4.47 -4.96 -7.58
CA PHE A 29 5.23 -3.72 -7.40
C PHE A 29 6.74 -3.98 -7.24
N ARG A 30 7.12 -5.00 -6.46
CA ARG A 30 8.53 -5.41 -6.33
C ARG A 30 9.13 -5.82 -7.67
N PHE A 31 8.39 -6.60 -8.45
CA PHE A 31 8.81 -7.03 -9.80
C PHE A 31 8.98 -5.84 -10.75
N VAL A 32 8.08 -4.87 -10.76
CA VAL A 32 8.20 -3.69 -11.64
C VAL A 32 9.35 -2.79 -11.21
N ASN A 33 9.54 -2.60 -9.90
CA ASN A 33 10.61 -1.77 -9.35
C ASN A 33 12.02 -2.35 -9.57
N GLN A 34 12.15 -3.63 -9.95
CA GLN A 34 13.46 -4.18 -10.30
C GLN A 34 13.97 -3.68 -11.67
N PHE A 35 13.05 -3.28 -12.56
CA PHE A 35 13.37 -2.83 -13.92
C PHE A 35 13.23 -1.32 -14.10
N THR A 36 12.70 -0.63 -13.09
CA THR A 36 12.38 0.79 -13.15
C THR A 36 12.82 1.49 -11.87
N ILE A 37 13.33 2.70 -11.99
CA ILE A 37 13.79 3.50 -10.84
C ILE A 37 12.59 4.21 -10.15
N GLY A 38 11.36 3.83 -10.50
CA GLY A 38 10.16 4.64 -10.29
C GLY A 38 10.12 5.85 -11.23
N HIS A 39 8.95 6.44 -11.37
CA HIS A 39 8.71 7.65 -12.16
C HIS A 39 7.75 8.56 -11.41
N GLY A 40 7.84 9.87 -11.66
CA GLY A 40 7.04 10.88 -10.96
C GLY A 40 7.80 11.56 -9.82
N ASN A 41 7.14 12.53 -9.20
CA ASN A 41 7.69 13.25 -8.05
C ASN A 41 6.78 12.97 -6.85
N TYR A 42 7.04 11.85 -6.18
CA TYR A 42 6.25 11.43 -5.02
C TYR A 42 6.17 12.52 -3.94
N THR A 43 7.21 13.36 -3.80
CA THR A 43 7.18 14.49 -2.87
C THR A 43 6.10 15.51 -3.25
N ALA A 44 6.02 15.90 -4.52
CA ALA A 44 5.01 16.83 -5.01
C ALA A 44 3.60 16.21 -5.02
N GLU A 45 3.49 14.95 -5.42
CA GLU A 45 2.22 14.22 -5.44
C GLU A 45 1.67 14.01 -4.03
N ARG A 46 2.53 13.65 -3.06
CA ARG A 46 2.17 13.52 -1.66
C ARG A 46 1.73 14.85 -1.06
N ASP A 47 2.43 15.93 -1.37
CA ASP A 47 2.03 17.27 -0.93
C ASP A 47 0.62 17.59 -1.43
N ALA A 48 0.33 17.38 -2.73
CA ALA A 48 -1.01 17.58 -3.27
C ALA A 48 -2.10 16.71 -2.60
N MET A 49 -1.78 15.48 -2.21
CA MET A 49 -2.75 14.57 -1.58
C MET A 49 -3.02 14.89 -0.10
N PHE A 50 -2.04 15.43 0.63
CA PHE A 50 -2.09 15.52 2.09
C PHE A 50 -1.87 16.93 2.65
N ARG A 51 -1.68 17.96 1.82
CA ARG A 51 -1.46 19.34 2.26
C ARG A 51 -2.51 19.84 3.25
N ASP A 52 -3.76 19.46 3.03
CA ASP A 52 -4.89 19.92 3.84
C ASP A 52 -5.22 18.98 5.01
N VAL A 53 -4.42 17.93 5.24
CA VAL A 53 -4.63 16.98 6.34
C VAL A 53 -3.80 17.41 7.54
N SER A 54 -4.47 17.80 8.62
CA SER A 54 -3.80 18.18 9.86
C SER A 54 -3.37 16.95 10.67
N LEU A 55 -2.47 17.16 11.63
CA LEU A 55 -2.09 16.13 12.59
C LEU A 55 -3.31 15.63 13.39
N ASP A 56 -4.20 16.54 13.78
CA ASP A 56 -5.40 16.21 14.56
C ASP A 56 -6.38 15.34 13.77
N ASP A 57 -6.48 15.55 12.46
CA ASP A 57 -7.29 14.70 11.57
C ASP A 57 -6.75 13.26 11.54
N ILE A 58 -5.43 13.11 11.50
CA ILE A 58 -4.76 11.81 11.51
C ILE A 58 -4.99 11.10 12.84
N VAL A 59 -4.77 11.81 13.96
CA VAL A 59 -4.97 11.26 15.31
C VAL A 59 -6.43 10.81 15.48
N SER A 60 -7.37 11.65 15.09
CA SER A 60 -8.81 11.35 15.14
C SER A 60 -9.18 10.12 14.29
N ALA A 61 -8.59 9.98 13.10
CA ALA A 61 -8.83 8.82 12.23
C ALA A 61 -8.27 7.52 12.82
N ILE A 62 -7.12 7.58 13.50
CA ILE A 62 -6.53 6.42 14.18
C ILE A 62 -7.42 5.99 15.35
N GLU A 63 -7.89 6.91 16.17
CA GLU A 63 -8.75 6.62 17.31
C GLU A 63 -10.06 5.97 16.89
N LYS A 64 -10.69 6.45 15.81
CA LYS A 64 -11.90 5.83 15.24
C LYS A 64 -11.69 4.39 14.78
N LYS A 65 -10.47 4.03 14.35
CA LYS A 65 -10.14 2.66 13.90
C LYS A 65 -9.68 1.75 15.02
N ARG A 66 -9.37 2.26 16.22
CA ARG A 66 -8.96 1.43 17.34
C ARG A 66 -10.16 0.59 17.81
N PRO A 67 -10.01 -0.74 17.93
CA PRO A 67 -11.04 -1.55 18.56
C PRO A 67 -11.23 -1.06 20.01
N PRO A 68 -12.45 -1.15 20.57
CA PRO A 68 -12.68 -0.82 21.97
C PRO A 68 -11.69 -1.61 22.81
N ASN A 69 -10.97 -0.89 23.67
CA ASN A 69 -9.81 -1.36 24.41
C ASN A 69 -10.16 -2.67 25.15
N LYS A 70 -9.82 -3.83 24.56
CA LYS A 70 -10.00 -5.12 25.22
C LYS A 70 -8.93 -5.18 26.31
N PRO A 71 -9.28 -5.23 27.60
CA PRO A 71 -8.28 -5.24 28.65
C PRO A 71 -7.34 -6.43 28.43
N LEU A 72 -6.04 -6.15 28.38
CA LEU A 72 -5.00 -7.18 28.34
C LEU A 72 -5.21 -8.09 29.56
N ASN A 73 -5.62 -9.33 29.34
CA ASN A 73 -5.76 -10.33 30.40
C ASN A 73 -4.37 -10.62 30.98
N ARG A 74 -4.05 -9.99 32.11
CA ARG A 74 -2.79 -10.16 32.86
C ARG A 74 -2.83 -11.33 33.83
N ASN A 75 -3.71 -12.34 33.66
CA ASN A 75 -3.64 -13.55 34.48
C ASN A 75 -2.68 -14.60 33.90
N GLY A 76 -1.39 -14.26 33.90
CA GLY A 76 -0.28 -15.21 33.90
C GLY A 76 0.00 -15.71 35.33
N GLY A 77 -1.01 -16.26 35.99
CA GLY A 77 -0.90 -16.83 37.34
C GLY A 77 -0.41 -18.27 37.27
N ARG A 78 0.85 -18.46 37.68
CA ARG A 78 1.53 -19.73 38.03
C ARG A 78 0.60 -20.94 38.19
N ARG A 79 0.75 -21.94 37.32
CA ARG A 79 0.47 -23.36 37.59
C ARG A 79 1.66 -24.11 37.00
N GLY A 80 2.56 -24.71 37.76
CA GLY A 80 2.32 -25.62 38.87
C GLY A 80 2.98 -26.92 38.41
N VAL A 81 4.24 -27.11 38.81
CA VAL A 81 5.01 -28.32 38.55
C VAL A 81 4.29 -29.47 39.27
N LYS A 82 3.87 -30.48 38.50
CA LYS A 82 3.73 -31.84 38.98
C LYS A 82 4.26 -32.77 37.89
#